data_AF-A0A1W6P1I4-F1
#
_entry.id   AF-A0A1W6P1I4-F1
#
_cell.length_a   1.000
_cell.length_b   1.000
_cell.length_c   1.000
_cell.angle_alpha   90.00
_cell.angle_beta   90.00
_cell.angle_gamma   90.00
#
_symmetry.space_group_name_H-M   'P 1'
#
loop_
_entity.id
_entity.type
_entity.pdbx_description
1 polymer ?
#
loop_
_entity_poly.entity_id
_entity_poly.type
_entity_poly.pdbx_seq_one_letter_code
_entity_poly.pdbx_strand_id
1 'polypeptide(L)'
;MRALLAAILGGAVLAGAAQADGKIFVPLPDFTALEGDSARAEGLLREAFMVNVLMMNCSGVTYTEEMSSLVIDSAYLLGYGVLDLTTDALETGYSTPAFDYLDTPNACHNAQARSDKLITVLEGYGGSVIAYADQDQAYLDWRALMDEIEN
;
A
#
# COMPACT_ATOMS: atom_id res chain seq x y z
N MET A 1 -50.89 40.16 -12.17
CA MET A 1 -51.15 38.87 -11.47
C MET A 1 -50.27 37.79 -12.09
N ARG A 2 -49.42 37.15 -11.27
CA ARG A 2 -48.80 35.79 -11.44
C ARG A 2 -47.86 35.61 -12.64
N ALA A 3 -46.53 35.73 -12.53
CA ALA A 3 -45.55 34.82 -11.90
C ALA A 3 -45.56 33.39 -12.45
N LEU A 4 -44.42 32.94 -13.02
CA LEU A 4 -43.78 31.61 -12.90
C LEU A 4 -42.61 31.53 -13.91
N LEU A 5 -41.40 31.96 -13.54
CA LEU A 5 -40.32 31.21 -12.87
C LEU A 5 -39.76 30.03 -13.69
N ALA A 6 -38.49 30.22 -14.07
CA ALA A 6 -37.59 29.27 -14.69
C ALA A 6 -37.47 27.96 -13.89
N ALA A 7 -37.49 26.83 -14.58
CA ALA A 7 -37.06 25.54 -14.04
C ALA A 7 -35.78 25.12 -14.77
N ILE A 8 -34.64 25.59 -14.28
CA ILE A 8 -33.34 24.97 -14.55
C ILE A 8 -33.33 23.72 -13.67
N LEU A 9 -33.59 22.56 -14.27
CA LEU A 9 -33.36 21.27 -13.63
C LEU A 9 -31.86 21.10 -13.44
N GLY A 10 -31.38 21.48 -12.26
CA GLY A 10 -30.05 21.16 -11.77
C GLY A 10 -29.94 19.65 -11.63
N GLY A 11 -29.31 19.00 -12.60
CA GLY A 11 -28.76 17.66 -12.42
C GLY A 11 -27.57 17.75 -11.48
N ALA A 12 -27.83 17.75 -10.18
CA ALA A 12 -26.82 17.42 -9.19
C ALA A 12 -26.50 15.93 -9.39
N VAL A 13 -25.52 15.65 -10.26
CA VAL A 13 -24.84 14.36 -10.25
C VAL A 13 -24.13 14.31 -8.91
N LEU A 14 -24.75 13.65 -7.94
CA LEU A 14 -24.05 13.14 -6.78
C LEU A 14 -22.99 12.19 -7.36
N ALA A 15 -21.78 12.71 -7.55
CA ALA A 15 -20.60 11.89 -7.71
C ALA A 15 -20.46 11.14 -6.39
N GLY A 16 -21.14 10.00 -6.27
CA GLY A 16 -20.83 9.03 -5.23
C GLY A 16 -19.35 8.72 -5.37
N ALA A 17 -18.63 8.77 -4.25
CA ALA A 17 -17.26 8.31 -4.20
C ALA A 17 -17.22 6.94 -4.86
N ALA A 18 -16.50 6.83 -5.98
CA ALA A 18 -16.22 5.54 -6.56
C ALA A 18 -15.45 4.78 -5.48
N GLN A 19 -16.09 3.79 -4.85
CA GLN A 19 -15.40 2.88 -3.95
C GLN A 19 -14.27 2.24 -4.76
N ALA A 20 -13.04 2.64 -4.46
CA ALA A 20 -11.83 2.12 -5.09
C ALA A 20 -11.73 0.63 -4.76
N ASP A 21 -12.01 -0.23 -5.75
CA ASP A 21 -11.53 -1.61 -5.90
C ASP A 21 -11.26 -2.43 -4.59
N GLY A 22 -12.16 -2.36 -3.61
CA GLY A 22 -12.11 -3.20 -2.41
C GLY A 22 -10.90 -3.04 -1.48
N LYS A 23 -10.07 -2.00 -1.63
CA LYS A 23 -8.90 -1.78 -0.74
C LYS A 23 -9.33 -1.62 0.73
N ILE A 24 -8.61 -2.28 1.63
CA ILE A 24 -8.78 -2.13 3.09
C ILE A 24 -7.65 -1.30 3.66
N PHE A 25 -7.98 -0.25 4.41
CA PHE A 25 -7.02 0.61 5.08
C PHE A 25 -6.70 0.09 6.48
N VAL A 26 -5.42 0.07 6.79
CA VAL A 26 -4.84 -0.43 8.04
C VAL A 26 -3.85 0.60 8.59
N PRO A 27 -3.53 0.56 9.90
CA PRO A 27 -2.44 1.34 10.45
C PRO A 27 -1.13 1.05 9.73
N LEU A 28 -0.50 2.11 9.20
CA LEU A 28 0.77 2.01 8.51
C LEU A 28 1.94 2.26 9.46
N PRO A 29 3.12 1.67 9.20
CA PRO A 29 4.29 1.89 10.03
C PRO A 29 4.84 3.31 9.94
N ASP A 30 5.47 3.77 11.01
CA ASP A 30 6.28 4.98 11.06
C ASP A 30 7.76 4.64 10.83
N PHE A 31 8.29 5.07 9.69
CA PHE A 31 9.68 4.83 9.28
C PHE A 31 10.62 6.02 9.48
N THR A 32 10.22 7.06 10.21
CA THR A 32 11.10 8.21 10.51
C THR A 32 12.44 7.79 11.12
N ALA A 33 12.46 6.69 11.89
CA ALA A 33 13.69 6.12 12.45
C ALA A 33 14.68 5.52 11.41
N LEU A 34 14.25 5.37 10.15
CA LEU A 34 15.08 4.91 9.03
C LEU A 34 15.62 6.07 8.17
N GLU A 35 15.21 7.32 8.44
CA GLU A 35 15.76 8.49 7.74
C GLU A 35 17.29 8.54 7.91
N GLY A 36 18.01 8.59 6.79
CA GLY A 36 19.46 8.56 6.77
C GLY A 36 20.10 7.16 6.82
N ASP A 37 19.32 6.08 6.92
CA ASP A 37 19.78 4.69 6.80
C ASP A 37 19.22 4.05 5.52
N SER A 38 19.65 4.57 4.36
CA SER A 38 19.16 4.14 3.04
C SER A 38 19.34 2.63 2.82
N ALA A 39 20.46 2.05 3.28
CA ALA A 39 20.71 0.61 3.09
C ALA A 39 19.64 -0.27 3.78
N ARG A 40 19.24 0.12 5.00
CA ARG A 40 18.19 -0.59 5.73
C ARG A 40 16.81 -0.37 5.11
N ALA A 41 16.51 0.86 4.68
CA ALA A 41 15.26 1.19 4.01
C ALA A 41 15.12 0.44 2.66
N GLU A 42 16.17 0.42 1.83
CA GLU A 42 16.19 -0.34 0.56
C GLU A 42 16.01 -1.85 0.78
N GLY A 43 16.63 -2.39 1.84
CA GLY A 43 16.47 -3.79 2.21
C GLY A 43 15.02 -4.14 2.57
N LEU A 44 14.37 -3.28 3.35
CA LEU A 44 12.97 -3.46 3.73
C LEU A 44 12.01 -3.27 2.55
N LEU A 45 12.28 -2.27 1.69
CA LEU A 45 11.52 -2.01 0.47
C LEU A 45 11.54 -3.22 -0.47
N ARG A 46 12.72 -3.80 -0.69
CA ARG A 46 12.89 -5.00 -1.52
C ARG A 46 12.12 -6.19 -0.95
N GLU A 47 12.19 -6.40 0.36
CA GLU A 47 11.45 -7.48 1.02
C GLU A 47 9.93 -7.26 0.92
N ALA A 48 9.44 -6.02 1.04
CA ALA A 48 8.02 -5.71 0.94
C ALA A 48 7.44 -6.04 -0.44
N PHE A 49 8.08 -5.59 -1.53
CA PHE A 49 7.65 -5.98 -2.88
C PHE A 49 7.72 -7.49 -3.11
N MET A 50 8.81 -8.12 -2.65
CA MET A 50 8.99 -9.57 -2.75
C MET A 50 7.87 -10.34 -2.05
N VAL A 51 7.58 -10.00 -0.79
CA VAL A 51 6.55 -10.68 0.00
C VAL A 51 5.16 -10.41 -0.58
N ASN A 52 4.85 -9.19 -1.04
CA ASN A 52 3.58 -8.91 -1.69
C ASN A 52 3.34 -9.84 -2.90
N VAL A 53 4.33 -9.92 -3.79
CA VAL A 53 4.27 -10.81 -4.96
C VAL A 53 4.14 -12.28 -4.55
N LEU A 54 4.91 -12.74 -3.56
CA LEU A 54 4.84 -14.11 -3.08
C LEU A 54 3.47 -14.44 -2.44
N MET A 55 2.90 -13.56 -1.61
CA MET A 55 1.59 -13.79 -1.00
C MET A 55 0.48 -13.93 -2.04
N MET A 56 0.56 -13.15 -3.13
CA MET A 56 -0.44 -13.17 -4.21
C MET A 56 -0.32 -14.38 -5.14
N ASN A 57 0.85 -15.03 -5.22
CA ASN A 57 1.14 -16.01 -6.27
C ASN A 57 1.53 -17.40 -5.75
N CYS A 58 1.95 -17.54 -4.49
CA CYS A 58 2.38 -18.82 -3.93
C CYS A 58 1.28 -19.51 -3.15
N SER A 59 0.97 -20.76 -3.53
CA SER A 59 0.03 -21.60 -2.79
C SER A 59 0.53 -21.88 -1.37
N GLY A 60 -0.37 -21.85 -0.39
CA GLY A 60 -0.05 -22.16 1.01
C GLY A 60 0.60 -21.01 1.77
N VAL A 61 0.67 -19.82 1.16
CA VAL A 61 0.98 -18.57 1.85
C VAL A 61 -0.33 -17.90 2.27
N THR A 62 -0.36 -17.41 3.51
CA THR A 62 -1.49 -16.67 4.06
C THR A 62 -1.59 -15.33 3.35
N TYR A 63 -2.79 -15.01 2.88
CA TYR A 63 -3.11 -13.75 2.21
C TYR A 63 -4.43 -13.23 2.75
N THR A 64 -4.44 -11.97 3.16
CA THR A 64 -5.65 -11.19 3.42
C THR A 64 -5.47 -9.79 2.82
N GLU A 65 -6.58 -9.09 2.61
CA GLU A 65 -6.56 -7.72 2.09
C GLU A 65 -5.81 -6.77 3.03
N GLU A 66 -5.93 -6.99 4.35
CA GLU A 66 -5.20 -6.23 5.37
C GLU A 66 -3.70 -6.46 5.32
N MET A 67 -3.27 -7.72 5.14
CA MET A 67 -1.85 -8.06 4.99
C MET A 67 -1.28 -7.44 3.72
N SER A 68 -2.00 -7.54 2.60
CA SER A 68 -1.57 -6.95 1.34
C SER A 68 -1.46 -5.43 1.46
N SER A 69 -2.46 -4.78 2.06
CA SER A 69 -2.48 -3.33 2.25
C SER A 69 -1.34 -2.87 3.16
N LEU A 70 -1.11 -3.55 4.29
CA LEU A 70 0.02 -3.26 5.17
C LEU A 70 1.35 -3.34 4.39
N VAL A 71 1.57 -4.41 3.64
CA VAL A 71 2.85 -4.65 2.95
C VAL A 71 3.07 -3.67 1.80
N ILE A 72 2.08 -3.48 0.92
CA ILE A 72 2.28 -2.65 -0.28
C ILE A 72 2.34 -1.16 0.07
N ASP A 73 1.50 -0.69 0.99
CA ASP A 73 1.56 0.72 1.40
C ASP A 73 2.85 1.02 2.17
N SER A 74 3.34 0.07 2.98
CA SER A 74 4.67 0.20 3.60
C SER A 74 5.79 0.31 2.56
N ALA A 75 5.68 -0.42 1.44
CA ALA A 75 6.63 -0.31 0.34
C ALA A 75 6.60 1.10 -0.28
N TYR A 76 5.42 1.69 -0.45
CA TYR A 76 5.31 3.07 -0.93
C TYR A 76 5.82 4.11 0.07
N LEU A 77 5.56 3.95 1.38
CA LEU A 77 6.15 4.81 2.40
C LEU A 77 7.69 4.78 2.38
N LEU A 78 8.28 3.58 2.23
CA LEU A 78 9.73 3.43 2.12
C LEU A 78 10.27 4.02 0.82
N GLY A 79 9.60 3.77 -0.31
CA GLY A 79 10.04 4.20 -1.63
C GLY A 79 9.93 5.70 -1.82
N TYR A 80 8.74 6.25 -1.63
CA TYR A 80 8.47 7.67 -1.83
C TYR A 80 8.90 8.51 -0.62
N GLY A 81 8.43 8.14 0.58
CA GLY A 81 8.65 8.96 1.77
C GLY A 81 10.08 8.93 2.33
N VAL A 82 10.73 7.76 2.38
CA VAL A 82 12.05 7.62 3.03
C VAL A 82 13.20 7.70 2.03
N LEU A 83 13.06 7.07 0.87
CA LEU A 83 14.11 6.95 -0.14
C LEU A 83 13.99 7.96 -1.28
N ASP A 84 12.92 8.74 -1.34
CA ASP A 84 12.67 9.76 -2.37
C ASP A 84 12.83 9.20 -3.80
N LEU A 85 12.27 8.01 -4.03
CA LEU A 85 12.34 7.33 -5.32
C LEU A 85 11.21 7.78 -6.23
N THR A 86 11.51 8.03 -7.50
CA THR A 86 10.47 8.16 -8.53
C THR A 86 9.71 6.84 -8.73
N THR A 87 8.49 6.91 -9.27
CA THR A 87 7.70 5.72 -9.64
C THR A 87 8.48 4.79 -10.58
N ASP A 88 9.18 5.34 -11.58
CA ASP A 88 10.00 4.55 -12.51
C ASP A 88 11.15 3.82 -11.79
N ALA A 89 11.79 4.48 -10.82
CA ALA A 89 12.86 3.87 -10.02
C ALA A 89 12.32 2.76 -9.09
N LEU A 90 11.13 2.96 -8.53
CA LEU A 90 10.44 1.99 -7.70
C LEU A 90 9.99 0.77 -8.52
N GLU A 91 9.44 0.98 -9.72
CA GLU A 91 9.07 -0.09 -10.63
C GLU A 91 10.29 -0.90 -11.06
N THR A 92 11.29 -0.25 -11.67
CA THR A 92 12.45 -0.93 -12.26
C THR A 92 13.39 -1.54 -11.22
N GLY A 93 13.54 -0.90 -10.06
CA GLY A 93 14.48 -1.31 -9.02
C GLY A 93 13.93 -2.36 -8.03
N TYR A 94 12.60 -2.44 -7.88
CA TYR A 94 11.97 -3.20 -6.80
C TYR A 94 10.75 -4.01 -7.25
N SER A 95 9.76 -3.40 -7.89
CA SER A 95 8.53 -4.11 -8.29
C SER A 95 8.79 -5.16 -9.37
N THR A 96 9.40 -4.77 -10.50
CA THR A 96 9.71 -5.71 -11.60
C THR A 96 10.62 -6.86 -11.13
N PRO A 97 11.73 -6.61 -10.42
CA PRO A 97 12.56 -7.70 -9.90
C PRO A 97 11.83 -8.64 -8.92
N ALA A 98 10.83 -8.17 -8.17
CA ALA A 98 10.02 -9.03 -7.32
C ALA A 98 9.13 -9.97 -8.13
N PHE A 99 8.57 -9.52 -9.25
CA PHE A 99 7.86 -10.39 -10.19
C PHE A 99 8.80 -11.39 -10.87
N ASP A 100 9.96 -10.95 -11.34
CA ASP A 100 10.97 -11.82 -11.97
C ASP A 100 11.42 -12.95 -11.03
N TYR A 101 11.38 -12.73 -9.71
CA TYR A 101 11.73 -13.75 -8.73
C TYR A 101 10.81 -14.98 -8.79
N LEU A 102 9.55 -14.84 -9.22
CA LEU A 102 8.61 -15.96 -9.36
C LEU A 102 9.10 -17.03 -10.36
N ASP A 103 9.91 -16.63 -11.33
CA ASP A 103 10.48 -17.55 -12.33
C ASP A 103 11.67 -18.36 -11.79
N THR A 104 12.15 -18.05 -10.59
CA THR A 104 13.28 -18.77 -9.99
C THR A 104 12.86 -20.15 -9.45
N PRO A 105 13.70 -21.19 -9.60
CA PRO A 105 13.43 -22.48 -8.98
C PRO A 105 13.26 -22.31 -7.47
N ASN A 106 12.16 -22.86 -6.93
CA ASN A 106 11.81 -22.77 -5.52
C ASN A 106 11.50 -21.34 -5.03
N ALA A 107 11.05 -20.41 -5.87
CA ALA A 107 10.64 -19.06 -5.45
C ALA A 107 9.68 -19.06 -4.24
N CYS A 108 8.70 -19.97 -4.25
CA CYS A 108 7.73 -20.10 -3.15
C CYS A 108 8.26 -20.82 -1.91
N HIS A 109 9.51 -21.30 -1.92
CA HIS A 109 10.11 -21.96 -0.76
C HIS A 109 10.27 -20.97 0.39
N ASN A 110 9.73 -21.32 1.56
CA ASN A 110 9.69 -20.47 2.76
C ASN A 110 8.92 -19.15 2.61
N ALA A 111 8.09 -18.99 1.58
CA ALA A 111 7.34 -17.75 1.36
C ALA A 111 6.46 -17.36 2.56
N GLN A 112 5.79 -18.33 3.20
CA GLN A 112 5.03 -18.10 4.44
C GLN A 112 5.91 -17.53 5.56
N ALA A 113 7.06 -18.16 5.84
CA ALA A 113 7.95 -17.71 6.91
C ALA A 113 8.55 -16.32 6.63
N ARG A 114 8.78 -15.97 5.36
CA ARG A 114 9.18 -14.62 4.96
C ARG A 114 8.07 -13.60 5.19
N SER A 115 6.84 -13.95 4.83
CA SER A 115 5.65 -13.12 5.09
C SER A 115 5.47 -12.84 6.58
N ASP A 116 5.46 -13.89 7.41
CA ASP A 116 5.31 -13.74 8.88
C ASP A 116 6.38 -12.84 9.48
N LYS A 117 7.63 -13.00 9.02
CA LYS A 117 8.75 -12.19 9.48
C LYS A 117 8.59 -10.73 9.06
N LEU A 118 8.19 -10.47 7.82
CA LEU A 118 7.99 -9.10 7.36
C LEU A 118 6.84 -8.44 8.13
N ILE A 119 5.69 -9.10 8.29
CA ILE A 119 4.55 -8.56 9.05
C ILE A 119 5.00 -8.20 10.47
N THR A 120 5.72 -9.09 11.15
CA THR A 120 6.28 -8.81 12.48
C THR A 120 7.19 -7.57 12.49
N VAL A 121 8.00 -7.37 11.45
CA VAL A 121 8.85 -6.18 11.32
C VAL A 121 8.01 -4.91 11.13
N LEU A 122 7.01 -4.95 10.25
CA LEU A 122 6.12 -3.80 9.98
C LEU A 122 5.31 -3.42 11.21
N GLU A 123 4.79 -4.40 11.95
CA GLU A 123 4.12 -4.17 13.24
C GLU A 123 5.08 -3.58 14.29
N GLY A 124 6.36 -3.98 14.26
CA GLY A 124 7.41 -3.39 15.11
C GLY A 124 7.66 -1.90 14.85
N TYR A 125 7.30 -1.39 13.68
CA TYR A 125 7.32 0.03 13.33
C TYR A 125 5.94 0.71 13.51
N GLY A 126 4.98 0.04 14.16
CA GLY A 126 3.66 0.61 14.45
C GLY A 126 2.58 0.32 13.42
N GLY A 127 2.88 -0.47 12.38
CA GLY A 127 1.87 -0.98 11.47
C GLY A 127 0.95 -2.02 12.12
N SER A 128 -0.14 -2.39 11.44
CA SER A 128 -1.02 -3.47 11.90
C SER A 128 -1.76 -4.13 10.75
N VAL A 129 -2.08 -5.42 10.89
CA VAL A 129 -3.03 -6.12 10.00
C VAL A 129 -4.48 -6.01 10.46
N ILE A 130 -4.77 -5.15 11.44
CA ILE A 130 -6.13 -4.88 11.91
C ILE A 130 -6.66 -3.66 11.15
N ALA A 131 -7.72 -3.86 10.36
CA ALA A 131 -8.38 -2.80 9.62
C ALA A 131 -8.88 -1.66 10.53
N TYR A 132 -8.80 -0.43 10.04
CA TYR A 132 -9.48 0.69 10.68
C TYR A 132 -10.99 0.47 10.72
N ALA A 133 -11.63 0.85 11.82
CA ALA A 133 -13.09 0.76 11.93
C ALA A 133 -13.82 1.71 10.97
N ASP A 134 -13.22 2.88 10.70
CA ASP A 134 -13.73 3.88 9.76
C ASP A 134 -12.84 3.90 8.50
N GLN A 135 -13.28 3.16 7.48
CA GLN A 135 -12.54 3.03 6.22
C GLN A 135 -12.62 4.29 5.34
N ASP A 136 -13.70 5.07 5.47
CA ASP A 136 -13.88 6.30 4.70
C ASP A 136 -12.91 7.37 5.20
N GLN A 137 -12.78 7.53 6.52
CA GLN A 137 -11.79 8.43 7.10
C GLN A 137 -10.36 7.95 6.82
N ALA A 138 -10.11 6.64 6.96
CA ALA A 138 -8.78 6.09 6.69
C ALA A 138 -8.34 6.28 5.22
N TYR A 139 -9.27 6.21 4.26
CA TYR A 139 -8.98 6.56 2.87
C TYR A 139 -8.54 8.01 2.70
N LEU A 140 -9.22 8.96 3.37
CA LEU A 140 -8.88 10.37 3.28
C LEU A 140 -7.50 10.65 3.88
N ASP A 141 -7.21 10.05 5.04
CA ASP A 141 -5.92 10.19 5.72
C ASP A 141 -4.79 9.58 4.87
N TRP A 142 -5.01 8.37 4.33
CA TRP A 142 -4.07 7.72 3.43
C TRP A 142 -3.84 8.55 2.16
N ARG A 143 -4.90 9.09 1.55
CA ARG A 143 -4.76 9.91 0.34
C ARG A 143 -3.94 11.17 0.63
N ALA A 144 -4.21 11.85 1.75
CA ALA A 144 -3.44 13.02 2.15
C ALA A 144 -1.95 12.70 2.37
N LEU A 145 -1.66 11.56 3.00
CA LEU A 145 -0.29 11.07 3.18
C LEU A 145 0.41 10.76 1.85
N MET A 146 -0.25 10.03 0.94
CA MET A 146 0.32 9.71 -0.37
C MET A 146 0.58 10.98 -1.20
N ASP A 147 -0.36 11.92 -1.18
CA ASP A 147 -0.18 13.21 -1.84
C ASP A 147 1.01 13.99 -1.22
N GLU A 148 1.30 13.85 0.08
CA GLU A 148 2.46 14.49 0.70
C GLU A 148 3.80 13.89 0.22
N ILE A 149 3.88 12.56 0.10
CA ILE A 149 5.15 11.86 -0.16
C ILE A 149 5.45 11.62 -1.65
N GLU A 150 4.45 11.67 -2.52
CA GLU A 150 4.62 11.49 -3.99
C GLU A 150 4.94 12.81 -4.72
N ASN A 151 4.99 13.95 -4.01
CA ASN A 151 5.23 15.29 -4.56
C ASN A 151 6.70 15.71 -4.56
#